data_AF-A0A938GTV5-F1
#
_entry.id   AF-A0A938GTV5-F1
#
_cell.length_a   1.000
_cell.length_b   1.000
_cell.length_c   1.000
_cell.angle_alpha   90.00
_cell.angle_beta   90.00
_cell.angle_gamma   90.00
#
_symmetry.space_group_name_H-M   'P 1'
#
loop_
_entity.id
_entity.type
_entity.pdbx_description
1 polymer ?
#
loop_
_entity_poly.entity_id
_entity_poly.type
_entity_poly.pdbx_seq_one_letter_code
_entity_poly.pdbx_strand_id
1 'polypeptide(L)' 'MDNEIMVARENIHFDLIKLVSGERLLRLTEPTSGLSLEKKLAPEDAVVRQKEKLLRAFEAALARLEVAAT' A
#
# COMPACT_ATOMS: atom_id res chain seq x y z
N MET A 1 2.83 -24.27 -15.94
CA MET A 1 3.61 -23.11 -15.45
C MET A 1 2.58 -22.08 -15.11
N ASP A 2 2.07 -22.18 -13.88
CA ASP A 2 0.99 -21.32 -13.41
C ASP A 2 1.55 -19.93 -13.15
N ASN A 3 0.84 -18.93 -13.68
CA ASN A 3 1.25 -17.55 -13.76
C ASN A 3 1.22 -16.93 -12.35
N GLU A 4 2.24 -17.19 -11.54
CA GLU A 4 2.47 -16.49 -10.26
C GLU A 4 3.00 -15.07 -10.53
N ILE A 5 2.19 -14.24 -11.19
CA ILE A 5 2.29 -12.78 -11.00
C ILE A 5 1.45 -12.47 -9.77
N MET A 6 1.84 -13.07 -8.65
CA MET A 6 1.48 -12.58 -7.35
C MET A 6 2.39 -11.36 -7.19
N VAL A 7 1.84 -10.13 -7.21
CA VAL A 7 2.59 -8.95 -6.75
C VAL A 7 3.23 -9.36 -5.44
N ALA A 8 4.53 -9.64 -5.47
CA ALA A 8 5.19 -10.21 -4.32
C ALA A 8 5.04 -9.17 -3.23
N ARG A 9 4.26 -9.49 -2.19
CA ARG A 9 4.05 -8.63 -1.02
C ARG A 9 5.36 -8.08 -0.46
N GLU A 10 6.42 -8.83 -0.71
CA GLU A 10 7.82 -8.60 -0.40
C GLU A 10 8.37 -7.31 -1.01
N ASN A 11 7.77 -6.80 -2.10
CA ASN A 11 8.24 -5.60 -2.79
C ASN A 11 7.48 -4.32 -2.39
N ILE A 12 6.38 -4.40 -1.62
CA ILE A 12 5.66 -3.18 -1.21
C ILE A 12 6.43 -2.49 -0.08
N HIS A 13 6.94 -1.29 -0.35
CA HIS A 13 7.59 -0.44 0.64
C HIS A 13 6.57 0.27 1.51
N PHE A 14 6.91 0.46 2.79
CA PHE A 14 6.06 1.15 3.76
C PHE A 14 6.81 2.33 4.38
N ASP A 15 6.26 3.53 4.22
CA ASP A 15 6.76 4.73 4.88
C ASP A 15 5.76 5.27 5.88
N LEU A 16 6.25 5.60 7.09
CA LEU A 16 5.50 6.35 8.08
C LEU A 16 5.99 7.80 8.08
N ILE A 17 5.21 8.69 7.46
CA ILE A 17 5.57 10.09 7.26
C ILE A 17 4.94 10.92 8.36
N LYS A 18 5.74 11.69 9.10
CA LYS A 18 5.24 12.68 10.06
C LYS A 18 5.17 14.05 9.37
N LEU A 19 3.97 14.63 9.34
CA LEU A 19 3.75 15.95 8.78
C LEU A 19 4.15 17.04 9.79
N VAL A 20 4.43 18.24 9.27
CA VAL A 20 4.73 19.44 10.10
C VAL A 20 3.58 19.79 11.05
N SER A 21 2.35 19.46 10.66
CA SER A 21 1.14 19.60 11.49
C SER A 21 1.06 18.61 12.66
N GLY A 22 1.99 17.65 12.75
CA GLY A 22 2.00 16.59 13.74
C GLY A 22 1.19 15.35 13.36
N GLU A 23 0.44 15.41 12.25
CA GLU A 23 -0.29 14.28 11.68
C GLU A 23 0.68 13.23 11.12
N ARG A 24 0.21 11.99 10.97
CA ARG A 24 1.00 10.89 10.40
C ARG A 24 0.30 10.31 9.19
N LEU A 25 1.04 10.09 8.12
CA LEU A 25 0.60 9.37 6.92
C LEU A 25 1.30 8.02 6.86
N LEU A 26 0.55 7.00 6.45
CA LEU A 26 1.10 5.73 6.01
C LEU A 26 1.08 5.71 4.48
N ARG A 27 2.25 5.52 3.87
CA ARG A 27 2.41 5.35 2.42
C ARG A 27 2.83 3.92 2.14
N LEU A 28 2.19 3.31 1.14
CA LEU A 28 2.60 2.06 0.52
C LEU A 28 3.05 2.37 -0.90
N THR A 29 4.18 1.83 -1.32
CA THR A 29 4.70 2.04 -2.68
C THR A 29 5.12 0.70 -3.29
N GLU A 30 4.68 0.45 -4.52
CA GLU A 30 5.19 -0.64 -5.35
C GLU A 30 6.34 -0.06 -6.21
N PRO A 31 7.59 -0.46 -5.99
CA PRO A 31 8.77 0.22 -6.52
C PRO A 31 8.96 0.06 -8.03
N THR A 32 8.42 -0.99 -8.64
CA THR A 32 8.61 -1.25 -10.08
C THR A 32 7.81 -0.28 -10.93
N SER A 33 6.53 -0.05 -10.58
CA SER A 33 5.63 0.90 -11.24
C SER A 33 5.72 2.31 -10.65
N GLY A 34 6.23 2.45 -9.42
CA GLY A 34 6.19 3.69 -8.67
C GLY A 34 4.81 4.04 -8.11
N LEU A 35 3.80 3.17 -8.27
CA LEU A 35 2.46 3.40 -7.73
C LEU A 35 2.51 3.48 -6.23
N SER A 36 1.79 4.46 -5.68
CA SER A 36 1.77 4.74 -4.25
C SER A 36 0.35 4.96 -3.76
N LEU A 37 0.02 4.43 -2.59
CA LEU A 37 -1.22 4.67 -1.87
C LEU A 37 -0.92 5.27 -0.50
N GLU A 38 -1.55 6.40 -0.20
CA GLU A 38 -1.34 7.13 1.03
C GLU A 38 -2.62 7.23 1.84
N LYS A 39 -2.50 7.09 3.15
CA LYS A 39 -3.61 7.30 4.07
C LYS A 39 -3.13 7.96 5.36
N LYS A 40 -3.85 9.00 5.78
CA LYS A 40 -3.69 9.56 7.12
C LYS A 40 -4.06 8.53 8.19
N LEU A 41 -3.20 8.39 9.19
CA LEU A 41 -3.46 7.54 10.34
C LEU A 41 -4.51 8.18 11.25
N ALA A 42 -5.52 7.39 11.58
CA ALA A 42 -6.49 7.70 12.61
C ALA A 42 -5.82 7.46 13.98
N PRO A 43 -5.72 8.45 14.87
CA PRO A 43 -5.11 8.27 16.19
C PRO A 43 -5.86 7.26 17.08
N GLU A 44 -7.14 7.04 16.83
CA GLU A 44 -8.04 6.15 17.58
C GLU A 44 -7.93 4.66 17.19
N ASP A 45 -7.23 4.31 16.11
CA ASP A 45 -7.06 2.91 15.66
C ASP A 45 -5.58 2.49 15.70
N ALA A 46 -5.33 1.22 15.97
CA ALA A 46 -3.98 0.67 16.02
C ALA A 46 -3.30 0.78 14.64
N VAL A 47 -2.06 1.27 14.62
CA VAL A 47 -1.29 1.44 13.37
C VAL A 47 -1.20 0.15 12.57
N VAL A 48 -1.03 -1.00 13.24
CA VAL A 48 -0.98 -2.33 12.61
C VAL A 48 -2.27 -2.64 11.84
N ARG A 49 -3.44 -2.40 12.45
CA ARG A 49 -4.75 -2.63 11.79
C ARG A 49 -4.95 -1.71 10.59
N GLN A 50 -4.53 -0.46 10.72
CA GLN A 50 -4.61 0.50 9.61
C GLN A 50 -3.67 0.11 8.46
N LYS A 51 -2.46 -0.39 8.78
CA LYS A 51 -1.51 -0.92 7.80
C LYS A 51 -2.07 -2.11 7.05
N GLU A 52 -2.64 -3.09 7.76
CA GLU A 52 -3.24 -4.28 7.13
C GLU A 52 -4.39 -3.93 6.20
N LYS A 53 -5.29 -3.02 6.63
CA LYS A 53 -6.40 -2.55 5.78
C LYS A 53 -5.89 -1.86 4.51
N LEU A 54 -4.89 -0.98 4.66
CA LEU A 54 -4.32 -0.23 3.55
C LEU A 54 -3.57 -1.14 2.57
N LEU A 55 -2.85 -2.13 3.09
CA LEU A 55 -2.17 -3.14 2.28
C LEU A 55 -3.15 -3.94 1.43
N ARG A 56 -4.22 -4.47 2.03
CA ARG A 56 -5.25 -5.21 1.27
C ARG A 56 -5.90 -4.35 0.19
N ALA A 57 -6.16 -3.08 0.48
CA ALA A 57 -6.73 -2.15 -0.49
C ALA A 57 -5.76 -1.88 -1.66
N PHE A 58 -4.47 -1.72 -1.34
CA PHE A 58 -3.44 -1.47 -2.35
C PHE A 58 -3.21 -2.70 -3.24
N GLU A 59 -3.10 -3.90 -2.66
CA GLU A 59 -3.02 -5.17 -3.39
C GLU A 59 -4.19 -5.34 -4.36
N ALA A 60 -5.42 -5.09 -3.88
CA ALA A 60 -6.61 -5.18 -4.72
C ALA A 60 -6.64 -4.14 -5.85
N ALA A 61 -6.05 -2.96 -5.64
CA ALA A 61 -5.93 -1.94 -6.69
C ALA A 61 -4.89 -2.34 -7.74
N LEU A 62 -3.72 -2.84 -7.31
CA LEU A 62 -2.66 -3.30 -8.20
C LEU A 62 -3.13 -4.46 -9.10
N ALA A 63 -3.77 -5.47 -8.51
CA ALA A 63 -4.32 -6.61 -9.26
C ALA A 63 -5.32 -6.18 -10.35
N ARG A 64 -6.09 -5.10 -10.13
CA ARG A 64 -7.02 -4.58 -11.14
C ARG A 64 -6.31 -3.88 -12.29
N LEU A 65 -5.20 -3.20 -12.01
CA LEU A 65 -4.42 -2.51 -13.04
C LEU A 65 -3.70 -3.50 -13.95
N GLU A 66 -3.21 -4.61 -13.40
CA GLU A 66 -2.59 -5.68 -14.19
C GLU A 66 -3.59 -6.32 -15.16
N VAL A 67 -4.82 -6.59 -14.71
CA VAL A 67 -5.90 -7.12 -15.56
C VAL A 67 -6.29 -6.13 -16.67
N ALA A 68 -6.25 -4.82 -16.40
CA ALA A 68 -6.61 -3.80 -17.39
C ALA A 68 -5.50 -3.53 -18.43
N ALA A 69 -4.27 -3.97 -18.17
CA ALA A 69 -3.13 -3.81 -19.08
C ALA A 69 -2.98 -4.96 -20.11
N THR A 70 -3.88 -5.95 -20.07
CA THR A 70 -3.89 -7.13 -20.94
C THR A 70 -5.03 -7.04 -21.95
#